data_AF-X1JJ25-F1
#
_entry.id   AF-X1JJ25-F1
#
_cell.length_a   1.000
_cell.length_b   1.000
_cell.length_c   1.000
_cell.angle_alpha   90.00
_cell.angle_beta   90.00
_cell.angle_gamma   90.00
#
_symmetry.space_group_name_H-M   'P 1'
#
loop_
_entity.id
_entity.type
_entity.pdbx_description
1 polymer ?
#
loop_
_entity_poly.entity_id
_entity_poly.type
_entity_poly.pdbx_seq_one_letter_code
_entity_poly.pdbx_strand_id
1 'polypeptide(L)'
;AQIGDPSGASATRPMLSKEQVQANAETYMKQFFKVVDKKRTEVRWQSEWFGKFTLSDIIQLTSKFTVAQLLAREDFSSRYSAGRPIAVTELLYPLLQAYDSVAIQADVEFGGTDQKFNLLVGRELQSIVGQPPQQVFLAPLLIGTDGS
;
A
#
# COMPACT_ATOMS: atom_id res chain seq x y z
N ALA A 1 -2.50 -10.13 -0.97
CA ALA A 1 -2.55 -9.39 0.30
C ALA A 1 -3.75 -9.88 1.11
N GLN A 2 -3.60 -10.05 2.42
CA GLN A 2 -4.73 -10.41 3.30
C GLN A 2 -5.59 -9.18 3.65
N ILE A 3 -4.98 -7.98 3.61
CA ILE A 3 -5.66 -6.68 3.70
C ILE A 3 -5.60 -6.06 2.30
N GLY A 4 -6.76 -5.74 1.70
CA GLY A 4 -6.84 -5.20 0.34
C GLY A 4 -6.75 -3.67 0.31
N ASP A 5 -6.09 -3.11 -0.70
CA ASP A 5 -6.13 -1.66 -0.98
C ASP A 5 -7.56 -1.26 -1.33
N PRO A 6 -8.16 -0.28 -0.62
CA PRO A 6 -9.44 0.30 -1.01
C PRO A 6 -9.32 1.29 -2.18
N SER A 7 -8.10 1.62 -2.67
CA SER A 7 -7.87 2.57 -3.77
C SER A 7 -8.83 2.32 -4.96
N GLY A 8 -9.76 3.24 -5.17
CA GLY A 8 -10.68 3.22 -6.31
C GLY A 8 -11.80 2.17 -6.25
N ALA A 9 -11.93 1.39 -5.18
CA ALA A 9 -12.99 0.38 -5.04
C ALA A 9 -14.10 0.85 -4.08
N SER A 10 -15.35 0.86 -4.53
CA SER A 10 -16.50 1.26 -3.69
C SER A 10 -16.91 0.21 -2.63
N ALA A 11 -16.32 -0.98 -2.67
CA ALA A 11 -16.64 -2.10 -1.79
C ALA A 11 -15.37 -2.71 -1.17
N THR A 12 -15.45 -3.09 0.10
CA THR A 12 -14.40 -3.79 0.84
C THR A 12 -14.03 -5.10 0.14
N ARG A 13 -12.77 -5.25 -0.26
CA ARG A 13 -12.29 -6.49 -0.91
C ARG A 13 -12.41 -7.70 0.05
N PRO A 14 -12.82 -8.88 -0.42
CA PRO A 14 -12.86 -10.08 0.40
C PRO A 14 -11.44 -10.47 0.85
N MET A 15 -11.30 -10.94 2.09
CA MET A 15 -10.03 -11.47 2.59
C MET A 15 -9.71 -12.79 1.90
N LEU A 16 -8.49 -12.91 1.36
CA LEU A 16 -8.00 -14.13 0.71
C LEU A 16 -7.28 -15.03 1.71
N SER A 17 -7.38 -16.36 1.52
CA SER A 17 -6.59 -17.33 2.27
C SER A 17 -5.10 -17.22 1.94
N LYS A 18 -4.23 -17.73 2.82
CA LYS A 18 -2.77 -17.72 2.58
C LYS A 18 -2.41 -18.50 1.31
N GLU A 19 -3.07 -19.62 1.09
CA GLU A 19 -2.89 -20.50 -0.08
C GLU A 19 -3.31 -19.78 -1.36
N GLN A 20 -4.44 -19.07 -1.34
CA GLN A 20 -4.90 -18.27 -2.48
C GLN A 20 -3.93 -17.12 -2.78
N VAL A 21 -3.42 -16.43 -1.76
CA VAL A 21 -2.43 -15.36 -1.94
C VAL A 21 -1.16 -15.90 -2.57
N GLN A 22 -0.68 -17.07 -2.12
CA GLN A 22 0.53 -17.69 -2.65
C GLN A 22 0.34 -18.15 -4.11
N ALA A 23 -0.76 -18.84 -4.42
CA ALA A 23 -1.05 -19.27 -5.79
C ALA A 23 -1.17 -18.08 -6.76
N ASN A 24 -1.85 -17.01 -6.33
CA ASN A 24 -1.94 -15.78 -7.12
C ASN A 24 -0.56 -15.17 -7.34
N ALA A 25 0.25 -15.04 -6.28
CA ALA A 25 1.59 -14.47 -6.37
C ALA A 25 2.50 -15.21 -7.35
N GLU A 26 2.46 -16.55 -7.41
CA GLU A 26 3.23 -17.33 -8.39
C GLU A 26 2.91 -16.93 -9.84
N THR A 27 1.63 -16.75 -10.17
CA THR A 27 1.21 -16.34 -11.51
C THR A 27 1.59 -14.89 -11.82
N TYR A 28 1.53 -13.99 -10.83
CA TYR A 28 2.00 -12.61 -10.94
C TYR A 28 3.51 -12.56 -11.20
N MET A 29 4.31 -13.28 -10.42
CA MET A 29 5.76 -13.29 -10.55
C MET A 29 6.20 -13.82 -11.93
N LYS A 30 5.51 -14.84 -12.46
CA LYS A 30 5.78 -15.36 -13.81
C LYS A 30 5.60 -14.29 -14.90
N GLN A 31 4.64 -13.38 -14.74
CA GLN A 31 4.39 -12.29 -15.68
C GLN A 31 5.37 -11.14 -15.45
N PHE A 32 5.61 -10.78 -14.20
CA PHE A 32 6.51 -9.70 -13.79
C PHE A 32 7.94 -9.92 -14.31
N PHE A 33 8.47 -11.15 -14.21
CA PHE A 33 9.80 -11.49 -14.70
C PHE A 33 9.95 -11.53 -16.23
N LYS A 34 8.88 -11.24 -16.99
CA LYS A 34 9.02 -10.95 -18.43
C LYS A 34 9.62 -9.56 -18.69
N VAL A 35 9.48 -8.66 -17.73
CA VAL A 35 9.91 -7.25 -17.84
C VAL A 35 11.09 -6.96 -16.92
N VAL A 36 11.18 -7.64 -15.78
CA VAL A 36 12.22 -7.39 -14.75
C VAL A 36 13.21 -8.56 -14.67
N ASP A 37 14.50 -8.25 -14.55
CA ASP A 37 15.57 -9.25 -14.40
C ASP A 37 15.50 -9.96 -13.04
N LYS A 38 15.17 -11.25 -13.08
CA LYS A 38 15.09 -12.11 -11.90
C LYS A 38 16.41 -12.20 -11.12
N LYS A 39 17.57 -12.09 -11.79
CA LYS A 39 18.88 -12.16 -11.11
C LYS A 39 19.18 -10.93 -10.26
N ARG A 40 18.47 -9.82 -10.52
CA ARG A 40 18.60 -8.55 -9.82
C ARG A 40 17.38 -8.22 -8.98
N THR A 41 16.52 -9.20 -8.71
CA THR A 41 15.27 -9.01 -7.98
C THR A 41 15.27 -9.84 -6.71
N GLU A 42 14.90 -9.21 -5.60
CA GLU A 42 14.53 -9.87 -4.36
C GLU A 42 13.01 -9.87 -4.20
N VAL A 43 12.45 -10.99 -3.76
CA VAL A 43 11.02 -11.11 -3.47
C VAL A 43 10.85 -11.19 -1.96
N ARG A 44 10.13 -10.22 -1.40
CA ARG A 44 9.81 -10.12 0.03
C ARG A 44 8.32 -10.30 0.24
N TRP A 45 7.91 -10.92 1.33
CA TRP A 45 6.51 -11.07 1.70
C TRP A 45 6.18 -10.21 2.92
N GLN A 46 5.08 -9.47 2.85
CA GLN A 46 4.65 -8.61 3.97
C GLN A 46 4.43 -9.39 5.28
N SER A 47 4.13 -10.69 5.19
CA SER A 47 4.03 -11.58 6.35
C SER A 47 5.33 -11.70 7.15
N GLU A 48 6.48 -11.38 6.57
CA GLU A 48 7.78 -11.42 7.25
C GLU A 48 7.87 -10.43 8.41
N TRP A 49 7.24 -9.26 8.27
CA TRP A 49 7.12 -8.27 9.34
C TRP A 49 5.74 -8.30 9.99
N PHE A 50 4.65 -8.35 9.22
CA PHE A 50 3.30 -8.33 9.82
C PHE A 50 2.92 -9.61 10.54
N GLY A 51 3.57 -10.74 10.26
CA GLY A 51 3.34 -11.98 11.01
C GLY A 51 3.76 -11.88 12.49
N LYS A 52 4.57 -10.88 12.85
CA LYS A 52 5.02 -10.59 14.22
C LYS A 52 4.51 -9.25 14.73
N PHE A 53 3.68 -8.54 13.96
CA PHE A 53 3.14 -7.25 14.37
C PHE A 53 2.25 -7.40 15.59
N THR A 54 2.59 -6.68 16.65
CA THR A 54 1.80 -6.63 17.87
C THR A 54 0.81 -5.47 17.84
N LEU A 55 -0.17 -5.49 18.75
CA LEU A 55 -1.05 -4.33 18.95
C LEU A 55 -0.26 -3.06 19.32
N SER A 56 0.84 -3.21 20.07
CA SER A 56 1.74 -2.09 20.40
C SER A 56 2.34 -1.46 19.14
N ASP A 57 2.76 -2.28 18.17
CA ASP A 57 3.32 -1.79 16.90
C ASP A 57 2.26 -1.04 16.08
N ILE A 58 1.01 -1.51 16.07
CA ILE A 58 -0.12 -0.82 15.43
C ILE A 58 -0.35 0.54 16.09
N ILE A 59 -0.37 0.60 17.43
CA ILE A 59 -0.58 1.86 18.16
C ILE A 59 0.57 2.83 17.88
N GLN A 60 1.82 2.36 17.90
CA GLN A 60 2.97 3.19 17.58
C GLN A 60 2.92 3.72 16.15
N LEU A 61 2.54 2.88 15.18
CA LEU A 61 2.42 3.29 13.78
C LEU A 61 1.31 4.33 13.59
N THR A 62 0.12 4.04 14.12
CA THR A 62 -1.06 4.93 14.01
C THR A 62 -0.89 6.26 14.74
N SER A 63 -0.10 6.30 15.81
CA SER A 63 0.21 7.55 16.52
C SER A 63 1.05 8.57 15.71
N LYS A 64 1.64 8.14 14.59
CA LYS A 64 2.50 8.99 13.74
C LYS A 64 1.71 9.82 12.73
N PHE A 65 0.42 9.52 12.55
CA PHE A 65 -0.41 10.16 11.53
C PHE A 65 -1.73 10.61 12.12
N THR A 66 -2.30 11.66 11.54
CA THR A 66 -3.60 12.19 11.96
C THR A 66 -4.71 11.70 11.04
N VAL A 67 -5.93 11.62 11.58
CA VAL A 67 -7.13 11.37 10.78
C VAL A 67 -7.29 12.43 9.70
N ALA A 68 -6.97 13.70 9.99
CA ALA A 68 -7.03 14.78 9.02
C ALA A 68 -6.12 14.55 7.80
N GLN A 69 -4.89 14.06 7.99
CA GLN A 69 -3.98 13.69 6.90
C GLN A 69 -4.55 12.54 6.07
N LEU A 70 -5.11 11.51 6.71
CA LEU A 70 -5.71 10.38 5.99
C LEU A 70 -6.93 10.82 5.16
N LEU A 71 -7.78 11.69 5.70
CA LEU A 71 -8.94 12.24 5.00
C LEU A 71 -8.58 13.22 3.86
N ALA A 72 -7.32 13.65 3.74
CA ALA A 72 -6.85 14.43 2.61
C ALA A 72 -6.72 13.58 1.32
N ARG A 73 -6.72 12.25 1.42
CA ARG A 73 -6.82 11.35 0.27
C ARG A 73 -8.15 11.57 -0.44
N GLU A 74 -8.11 11.77 -1.76
CA GLU A 74 -9.28 12.14 -2.56
C GLU A 74 -10.48 11.20 -2.38
N ASP A 75 -10.25 9.88 -2.38
CA ASP A 75 -11.32 8.89 -2.16
C ASP A 75 -11.98 9.03 -0.78
N PHE A 76 -11.17 9.15 0.29
CA PHE A 76 -11.68 9.32 1.64
C PHE A 76 -12.36 10.68 1.82
N SER A 77 -11.81 11.74 1.24
CA SER A 77 -12.40 13.08 1.26
C SER A 77 -13.78 13.08 0.60
N SER A 78 -13.90 12.47 -0.59
CA SER A 78 -15.15 12.35 -1.33
C SER A 78 -16.19 11.51 -0.59
N ARG A 79 -15.78 10.35 -0.05
CA ARG A 79 -16.68 9.47 0.71
C ARG A 79 -17.16 10.12 2.01
N TYR A 80 -16.25 10.74 2.75
CA TYR A 80 -16.58 11.43 4.01
C TYR A 80 -17.55 12.59 3.77
N SER A 81 -17.29 13.41 2.74
CA SER A 81 -18.17 14.54 2.36
C SER A 81 -19.56 14.07 1.90
N ALA A 82 -19.64 12.90 1.26
CA ALA A 82 -20.89 12.28 0.85
C ALA A 82 -21.60 11.50 1.96
N GLY A 83 -21.10 11.49 3.20
CA GLY A 83 -21.64 10.70 4.30
C GLY A 83 -21.55 9.18 4.07
N ARG A 84 -20.71 8.74 3.15
CA ARG A 84 -20.49 7.30 2.88
C ARG A 84 -19.58 6.72 3.96
N PRO A 85 -19.89 5.53 4.49
CA PRO A 85 -19.05 4.89 5.50
C PRO A 85 -17.61 4.70 5.01
N ILE A 86 -16.64 4.87 5.92
CA ILE A 86 -15.23 4.52 5.73
C ILE A 86 -14.86 3.63 6.92
N ALA A 87 -14.49 2.38 6.66
CA ALA A 87 -14.11 1.48 7.74
C ALA A 87 -12.74 1.86 8.32
N VAL A 88 -12.55 1.65 9.62
CA VAL A 88 -11.26 1.91 10.29
C VAL A 88 -10.12 1.10 9.66
N THR A 89 -10.41 -0.12 9.19
CA THR A 89 -9.45 -0.96 8.46
C THR A 89 -8.97 -0.33 7.16
N GLU A 90 -9.78 0.49 6.50
CA GLU A 90 -9.40 1.23 5.30
C GLU A 90 -8.40 2.35 5.63
N LEU A 91 -8.54 2.97 6.80
CA LEU A 91 -7.61 4.00 7.30
C LEU A 91 -6.24 3.41 7.67
N LEU A 92 -6.19 2.12 8.05
CA LEU A 92 -4.93 1.44 8.35
C LEU A 92 -4.13 1.10 7.09
N TYR A 93 -4.78 0.92 5.93
CA TYR A 93 -4.11 0.44 4.74
C TYR A 93 -2.91 1.29 4.28
N PRO A 94 -3.03 2.64 4.14
CA PRO A 94 -1.90 3.47 3.76
C PRO A 94 -0.73 3.39 4.75
N LEU A 95 -1.03 3.20 6.04
CA LEU A 95 -0.01 3.10 7.09
C LEU A 95 0.75 1.78 7.01
N LEU A 96 0.05 0.68 6.73
CA LEU A 96 0.65 -0.64 6.55
C LEU A 96 1.53 -0.65 5.29
N GLN A 97 1.05 -0.10 4.17
CA GLN A 97 1.88 0.05 2.97
C GLN A 97 3.12 0.91 3.24
N ALA A 98 2.95 2.04 3.95
CA ALA A 98 4.09 2.87 4.33
C ALA A 98 5.13 2.13 5.17
N TYR A 99 4.69 1.22 6.04
CA TYR A 99 5.61 0.39 6.83
C TYR A 99 6.40 -0.60 5.97
N ASP A 100 5.85 -1.06 4.84
CA ASP A 100 6.60 -1.92 3.91
C ASP A 100 7.88 -1.23 3.43
N SER A 101 7.81 0.07 3.10
CA SER A 101 8.97 0.88 2.69
C SER A 101 10.02 1.00 3.79
N VAL A 102 9.58 1.12 5.05
CA VAL A 102 10.48 1.12 6.22
C VAL A 102 11.15 -0.24 6.41
N ALA A 103 10.39 -1.32 6.25
CA ALA A 103 10.86 -2.69 6.46
C ALA A 103 11.94 -3.09 5.45
N ILE A 104 11.83 -2.62 4.20
CA ILE A 104 12.81 -2.91 3.13
C ILE A 104 13.82 -1.77 2.92
N GLN A 105 13.73 -0.67 3.68
CA GLN A 105 14.58 0.53 3.53
C GLN A 105 14.59 1.04 2.08
N ALA A 106 13.41 1.20 1.49
CA ALA A 106 13.28 1.55 0.09
C ALA A 106 13.91 2.92 -0.23
N ASP A 107 14.80 2.97 -1.22
CA ASP A 107 15.33 4.23 -1.78
C ASP A 107 14.35 4.86 -2.78
N VAL A 108 13.61 4.04 -3.51
CA VAL A 108 12.64 4.45 -4.54
C VAL A 108 11.43 3.51 -4.51
N GLU A 109 10.22 4.07 -4.52
CA GLU A 109 8.99 3.31 -4.68
C GLU A 109 8.26 3.75 -5.95
N PHE A 110 7.82 2.75 -6.73
CA PHE A 110 7.10 2.93 -7.99
C PHE A 110 5.61 2.70 -7.78
N GLY A 111 4.78 3.53 -8.39
CA GLY A 111 3.33 3.38 -8.31
C GLY A 111 2.61 4.03 -9.49
N GLY A 112 1.35 3.66 -9.68
CA GLY A 112 0.44 4.42 -10.54
C GLY A 112 0.07 5.76 -9.90
N THR A 113 -0.48 6.69 -10.68
CA THR A 113 -0.91 8.00 -10.15
C THR A 113 -1.98 7.88 -9.05
N ASP A 114 -2.75 6.79 -9.03
CA ASP A 114 -3.71 6.42 -7.98
C ASP A 114 -3.06 6.09 -6.63
N GLN A 115 -1.78 5.70 -6.64
CA GLN A 115 -1.02 5.33 -5.44
C GLN A 115 -0.26 6.51 -4.82
N LYS A 116 -0.34 7.71 -5.43
CA LYS A 116 0.41 8.90 -4.99
C LYS A 116 0.30 9.15 -3.48
N PHE A 117 -0.89 9.05 -2.91
CA PHE A 117 -1.09 9.26 -1.48
C PHE A 117 -0.31 8.24 -0.65
N ASN A 118 -0.47 6.95 -0.94
CA ASN A 118 0.16 5.87 -0.17
C ASN A 118 1.71 5.98 -0.22
N LEU A 119 2.27 6.27 -1.40
CA LEU A 119 3.72 6.44 -1.57
C LEU A 119 4.28 7.64 -0.79
N LEU A 120 3.49 8.71 -0.67
CA LEU A 120 3.87 9.88 0.13
C LEU A 120 3.81 9.58 1.63
N VAL A 121 2.84 8.80 2.09
CA VAL A 121 2.77 8.31 3.48
C VAL A 121 4.00 7.44 3.79
N GLY A 122 4.42 6.57 2.86
CA GLY A 122 5.67 5.79 2.96
C GLY A 122 6.90 6.67 3.15
N ARG A 123 7.05 7.67 2.28
CA ARG A 123 8.12 8.66 2.34
C ARG A 123 8.13 9.43 3.68
N GLU A 124 6.96 9.86 4.15
CA GLU A 124 6.81 10.57 5.43
C GLU A 124 7.16 9.66 6.61
N LEU A 125 6.68 8.40 6.62
CA LEU A 125 6.99 7.44 7.68
C LEU A 125 8.49 7.18 7.78
N GLN A 126 9.18 6.95 6.66
CA GLN A 126 10.63 6.79 6.63
C GLN A 126 11.34 7.99 7.28
N SER A 127 10.92 9.21 6.97
CA SER A 127 11.45 10.42 7.61
C SER A 127 11.23 10.44 9.12
N ILE A 128 10.03 10.06 9.59
CA ILE A 128 9.68 10.04 11.01
C ILE A 128 10.54 9.03 11.79
N VAL A 129 10.86 7.89 11.18
CA VAL A 129 11.69 6.84 11.80
C VAL A 129 13.20 7.02 11.56
N GLY A 130 13.61 8.14 10.96
CA GLY A 130 15.02 8.48 10.75
C GLY A 130 15.70 7.79 9.56
N GLN A 131 14.94 7.20 8.64
CA GLN A 131 15.45 6.67 7.37
C GLN A 131 15.50 7.77 6.29
N PRO A 132 16.39 7.65 5.29
CA PRO A 132 16.31 8.46 4.08
C PRO A 132 14.93 8.29 3.41
N PRO A 133 14.18 9.38 3.17
CA PRO A 133 12.85 9.26 2.56
C PRO A 133 12.95 8.83 1.10
N GLN A 134 12.22 7.78 0.72
CA GLN A 134 12.20 7.22 -0.63
C GLN A 134 11.81 8.25 -1.69
N GLN A 135 12.41 8.17 -2.87
CA GLN A 135 11.90 8.88 -4.04
C GLN A 135 10.62 8.22 -4.54
N VAL A 136 9.65 9.03 -4.93
CA VAL A 136 8.36 8.55 -5.46
C VAL A 136 8.40 8.63 -6.98
N PHE A 137 8.29 7.48 -7.65
CA PHE A 137 8.17 7.41 -9.10
C PHE A 137 6.73 7.06 -9.48
N LEU A 138 6.03 8.01 -10.11
CA LEU A 138 4.65 7.83 -10.55
C LEU A 138 4.58 7.62 -12.06
N ALA A 139 3.87 6.57 -12.48
CA ALA A 139 3.51 6.33 -13.86
C ALA A 139 2.02 6.64 -14.10
N PRO A 140 1.65 7.19 -15.27
CA PRO A 140 0.24 7.38 -15.61
C PRO A 140 -0.49 6.03 -15.69
N LEU A 141 -1.78 6.05 -15.36
CA LEU A 141 -2.64 4.89 -15.55
C LEU A 141 -2.86 4.62 -17.04
N LEU A 142 -2.75 3.35 -17.43
CA LEU A 142 -3.08 2.92 -18.77
C LEU A 142 -4.60 2.81 -18.91
N ILE A 143 -5.18 3.60 -19.81
CA ILE A 143 -6.62 3.57 -20.11
C ILE A 143 -6.94 2.28 -20.86
N GLY A 144 -8.05 1.64 -20.49
CA GLY A 144 -8.58 0.46 -21.16
C GLY A 144 -8.90 0.72 -22.63
N THR A 145 -8.97 -0.36 -23.42
CA THR A 145 -9.28 -0.26 -24.85
C THR A 145 -10.71 0.23 -25.12
N ASP A 146 -11.57 0.23 -24.11
CA ASP A 146 -12.93 0.76 -24.13
C ASP A 146 -13.00 2.27 -23.78
N GLY A 147 -11.85 2.89 -23.46
CA GLY A 147 -11.77 4.29 -23.09
C GLY A 147 -12.09 4.57 -21.61
N SER A 148 -12.23 3.52 -20.78
CA SER A 148 -12.36 3.60 -19.32
C SER A 148 -11.16 3.06 -18.56
#